data_AF-A0A7W1ISX5-F1
#
_entry.id   AF-A0A7W1ISX5-F1
#
_cell.length_a   1.000
_cell.length_b   1.000
_cell.length_c   1.000
_cell.angle_alpha   90.00
_cell.angle_beta   90.00
_cell.angle_gamma   90.00
#
_symmetry.space_group_name_H-M   'P 1'
#
loop_
_entity.id
_entity.type
_entity.pdbx_description
1 polymer ?
#
loop_
_entity_poly.entity_id
_entity_poly.type
_entity_poly.pdbx_seq_one_letter_code
_entity_poly.pdbx_strand_id
1 'polypeptide(L)'
;MIPAISASECRWLSQSGDDRPTGAAPSGEGGAPPPPSPYSGIGAAYTLAGSVVAGLVIGWSIDHATGTSPRWTVAVTMLFLGVGLYQLVREALRK
;
A
#
# COMPACT_ATOMS: atom_id res chain seq x y z
N MET A 1 -63.64 34.11 -14.95
CA MET A 1 -62.60 33.32 -15.65
C MET A 1 -61.54 32.95 -14.62
N ILE A 2 -61.44 31.68 -14.26
CA ILE A 2 -60.52 31.15 -13.23
C ILE A 2 -59.41 30.40 -13.97
N PRO A 3 -58.11 30.72 -13.80
CA PRO A 3 -57.05 29.96 -14.44
C PRO A 3 -56.85 28.61 -13.74
N ALA A 4 -56.72 27.57 -14.55
CA ALA A 4 -56.37 26.22 -14.13
C ALA A 4 -54.91 26.18 -13.66
N ILE A 5 -54.71 25.97 -12.36
CA ILE A 5 -53.39 25.73 -11.78
C ILE A 5 -52.92 24.36 -12.27
N SER A 6 -51.76 24.34 -12.91
CA SER A 6 -51.16 23.18 -13.58
C SER A 6 -50.71 22.13 -12.55
N ALA A 7 -51.00 20.86 -12.84
CA ALA A 7 -50.65 19.70 -12.01
C ALA A 7 -49.13 19.47 -11.84
N SER A 8 -48.28 20.26 -12.50
CA SER A 8 -46.82 20.19 -12.37
C SER A 8 -46.28 20.82 -11.07
N GLU A 9 -47.03 21.70 -10.40
CA GLU A 9 -46.56 22.39 -9.19
C GLU A 9 -46.82 21.59 -7.89
N CYS A 10 -47.77 20.66 -7.88
CA CYS A 10 -48.02 19.81 -6.70
C CYS A 10 -46.97 18.71 -6.48
N ARG A 11 -46.09 18.45 -7.47
CA ARG A 11 -45.05 17.40 -7.37
C ARG A 11 -43.93 17.75 -6.39
N TRP A 12 -43.62 19.03 -6.21
CA TRP A 12 -42.49 19.48 -5.38
C TRP A 12 -42.77 19.45 -3.88
N LEU A 13 -44.04 19.44 -3.46
CA LEU A 13 -44.42 19.44 -2.04
C LEU A 13 -44.52 18.04 -1.41
N SER A 14 -44.43 16.97 -2.21
CA SER A 14 -44.52 15.57 -1.71
C SER A 14 -43.16 14.88 -1.52
N GLN A 15 -42.04 15.58 -1.77
CA GLN A 15 -40.70 14.98 -1.75
C GLN A 15 -39.83 15.45 -0.58
N SER A 16 -40.38 16.24 0.35
CA SER A 16 -39.64 16.88 1.46
C SER A 16 -39.86 16.25 2.83
N GLY A 17 -40.40 15.03 2.92
CA GLY A 17 -40.68 14.40 4.20
C GLY A 17 -40.76 12.87 4.15
N ASP A 18 -39.62 12.20 4.04
CA ASP A 18 -39.30 10.95 4.77
C ASP A 18 -37.98 10.38 4.27
N ASP A 19 -36.87 10.93 4.76
CA ASP A 19 -35.61 10.19 4.85
C ASP A 19 -34.99 10.54 6.19
N ARG A 20 -35.54 9.91 7.23
CA ARG A 20 -34.86 9.72 8.50
C ARG A 20 -34.08 8.41 8.36
N PRO A 21 -32.81 8.39 7.89
CA PRO A 21 -31.91 7.44 8.49
C PRO A 21 -31.80 7.89 9.94
N THR A 22 -32.38 7.09 10.83
CA THR A 22 -31.98 6.99 12.22
C THR A 22 -30.47 7.06 12.23
N GLY A 23 -29.95 8.26 12.50
CA GLY A 23 -28.55 8.49 12.78
C GLY A 23 -28.27 7.83 14.11
N ALA A 24 -28.20 6.49 14.11
CA ALA A 24 -27.04 5.85 14.68
C ALA A 24 -25.87 6.55 14.00
N ALA A 25 -25.44 7.67 14.59
CA ALA A 25 -24.09 8.11 14.42
C ALA A 25 -23.27 6.83 14.59
N PRO A 26 -22.44 6.41 13.62
CA PRO A 26 -21.34 5.56 14.00
C PRO A 26 -20.69 6.36 15.10
N SER A 27 -20.81 5.89 16.34
CA SER A 27 -20.01 6.40 17.43
C SER A 27 -18.63 6.46 16.82
N GLY A 28 -18.07 7.67 16.74
CA GLY A 28 -16.66 7.81 16.60
C GLY A 28 -16.07 7.14 17.83
N GLU A 29 -16.01 5.81 17.83
CA GLU A 29 -14.79 5.13 18.16
C GLU A 29 -13.78 5.79 17.23
N GLY A 30 -13.21 6.89 17.72
CA GLY A 30 -11.86 7.25 17.39
C GLY A 30 -11.06 6.01 17.71
N GLY A 31 -11.02 5.08 16.76
CA GLY A 31 -10.11 3.98 16.73
C GLY A 31 -8.77 4.68 16.77
N ALA A 32 -8.17 4.70 17.95
CA ALA A 32 -6.80 5.12 18.12
C ALA A 32 -6.02 4.48 16.96
N PRO A 33 -5.13 5.23 16.28
CA PRO A 33 -4.38 4.68 15.16
C PRO A 33 -3.84 3.32 15.60
N PRO A 34 -4.08 2.25 14.81
CA PRO A 34 -3.71 0.90 15.22
C PRO A 34 -2.26 0.94 15.70
N PRO A 35 -1.95 0.38 16.88
CA PRO A 35 -0.62 0.49 17.46
C PRO A 35 0.40 0.03 16.40
N PRO A 36 1.50 0.78 16.21
CA PRO A 36 2.47 0.47 15.17
C PRO A 36 2.88 -0.99 15.32
N SER A 37 2.57 -1.81 14.31
CA SER A 37 2.81 -3.23 14.44
C SER A 37 4.32 -3.46 14.56
N PRO A 38 4.80 -4.14 15.61
CA PRO A 38 6.23 -4.42 15.78
C PRO A 38 6.77 -5.29 14.63
N TYR A 39 5.88 -5.94 13.88
CA TYR A 39 6.18 -6.74 12.70
C TYR A 39 6.52 -5.91 11.45
N SER A 40 6.25 -4.60 11.45
CA SER A 40 6.48 -3.75 10.28
C SER A 40 7.96 -3.60 9.90
N GLY A 41 8.88 -3.78 10.87
CA GLY A 41 10.33 -3.78 10.61
C GLY A 41 10.90 -5.14 10.20
N ILE A 42 10.19 -6.24 10.51
CA ILE A 42 10.67 -7.60 10.26
C ILE A 42 10.63 -7.93 8.76
N GLY A 43 9.58 -7.52 8.05
CA GLY A 43 9.51 -7.71 6.59
C GLY A 43 10.62 -6.97 5.84
N ALA A 44 10.97 -5.78 6.30
CA ALA A 44 12.08 -4.99 5.80
C ALA A 44 13.43 -5.70 5.97
N ALA A 45 13.68 -6.27 7.15
CA ALA A 45 14.89 -7.03 7.43
C ALA A 45 15.00 -8.28 6.55
N TYR A 46 13.90 -9.03 6.37
CA TYR A 46 13.88 -10.19 5.47
C TYR A 46 14.11 -9.82 4.01
N THR A 47 13.62 -8.65 3.58
CA THR A 47 13.82 -8.17 2.20
C THR A 47 15.29 -7.86 1.93
N LEU A 48 15.97 -7.21 2.88
CA LEU A 48 17.41 -6.95 2.80
C LEU A 48 18.25 -8.22 2.89
N ALA A 49 17.94 -9.09 3.85
CA ALA A 49 18.65 -10.36 3.99
C ALA A 49 18.47 -11.24 2.74
N GLY A 50 17.24 -11.31 2.22
CA GLY A 50 16.91 -12.03 1.00
C GLY A 50 17.64 -11.49 -0.23
N SER A 51 17.80 -10.17 -0.36
CA SER A 51 18.52 -9.59 -1.49
C SER A 51 20.01 -9.88 -1.45
N VAL A 52 20.63 -9.84 -0.26
CA VAL A 52 22.04 -10.22 -0.08
C VAL A 52 22.26 -11.69 -0.45
N VAL A 53 21.43 -12.59 0.09
CA VAL A 53 21.53 -14.03 -0.18
C VAL A 53 21.30 -14.33 -1.67
N ALA A 54 20.28 -13.73 -2.28
CA ALA A 54 20.01 -13.90 -3.71
C ALA A 54 21.19 -13.42 -4.56
N GLY A 55 21.75 -12.25 -4.24
CA GLY A 55 22.91 -11.71 -4.94
C GLY A 55 24.15 -12.61 -4.84
N LEU A 56 24.42 -13.15 -3.65
CA LEU A 56 25.50 -14.10 -3.40
C LEU A 56 25.32 -15.41 -4.16
N VAL A 57 24.13 -16.01 -4.11
CA VAL A 57 23.85 -17.30 -4.76
C VAL A 57 23.93 -17.17 -6.29
N ILE A 58 23.29 -16.14 -6.86
CA ILE A 58 23.30 -15.91 -8.31
C ILE A 58 24.72 -15.58 -8.76
N GLY A 59 25.38 -14.68 -8.05
CA GLY A 59 26.74 -14.25 -8.35
C GLY A 59 27.77 -15.39 -8.30
N TRP A 60 27.70 -16.21 -7.25
CA TRP A 60 28.54 -17.40 -7.11
C TRP A 60 28.28 -18.44 -8.20
N SER A 61 27.02 -18.65 -8.57
CA SER A 61 26.64 -19.58 -9.63
C SER A 61 27.23 -19.16 -10.98
N ILE A 62 27.24 -17.85 -11.27
CA ILE A 62 27.84 -17.29 -12.48
C ILE A 62 29.36 -17.47 -12.45
N ASP A 63 30.03 -17.05 -11.36
CA ASP A 63 31.48 -17.17 -11.24
C ASP A 63 31.96 -18.62 -11.33
N HIS A 64 31.20 -19.58 -10.77
CA HIS A 64 31.50 -21.00 -10.85
C HIS A 64 31.36 -21.55 -12.27
N ALA A 65 30.37 -21.07 -13.04
CA ALA A 65 30.16 -21.48 -14.43
C ALA A 65 31.20 -20.90 -15.40
N THR A 66 31.66 -19.67 -15.17
CA THR A 66 32.66 -19.01 -16.05
C THR A 66 34.11 -19.26 -15.65
N GLY A 67 34.38 -19.89 -14.50
CA GLY A 67 35.74 -20.15 -14.00
C GLY A 67 36.55 -18.86 -13.77
N THR A 68 35.84 -17.73 -13.63
CA THR A 68 36.42 -16.40 -13.49
C THR A 68 36.64 -16.05 -12.03
N SER A 69 37.59 -15.15 -11.76
CA SER A 69 37.74 -14.52 -10.44
C SER A 69 36.41 -13.94 -9.95
N PRO A 70 36.17 -13.82 -8.62
CA PRO A 70 34.85 -13.59 -8.01
C PRO A 70 34.27 -12.18 -8.21
N ARG A 71 34.41 -11.65 -9.43
CA ARG A 71 34.01 -10.31 -9.83
C ARG A 71 32.50 -10.26 -10.07
N TRP A 72 31.90 -11.31 -10.63
CA TRP A 72 30.46 -11.35 -10.84
C TRP A 72 29.69 -11.49 -9.53
N THR A 73 30.21 -12.24 -8.56
CA THR A 73 29.63 -12.33 -7.22
C THR A 73 29.53 -10.97 -6.57
N VAL A 74 30.60 -10.18 -6.60
CA VAL A 74 30.60 -8.82 -6.02
C VAL A 74 29.64 -7.91 -6.77
N ALA A 75 29.66 -7.91 -8.10
CA ALA A 75 28.80 -7.04 -8.92
C ALA A 75 27.31 -7.34 -8.73
N VAL A 76 26.92 -8.62 -8.78
CA VAL A 76 25.53 -9.05 -8.64
C VAL A 76 25.04 -8.85 -7.20
N THR A 77 25.88 -9.11 -6.19
CA THR A 77 25.53 -8.85 -4.80
C THR A 77 25.31 -7.36 -4.55
N MET A 78 26.18 -6.49 -5.07
CA MET A 78 25.98 -5.03 -4.98
C MET A 78 24.69 -4.58 -5.66
N LEU A 79 24.37 -5.15 -6.82
CA LEU A 79 23.12 -4.83 -7.54
C LEU A 79 21.88 -5.20 -6.70
N PHE A 80 21.81 -6.44 -6.21
CA PHE A 80 20.68 -6.89 -5.40
C PHE A 80 20.59 -6.16 -4.06
N LEU A 81 21.72 -5.85 -3.43
CA LEU A 81 21.76 -5.03 -2.23
C LEU A 81 21.20 -3.62 -2.52
N GLY A 82 21.60 -3.00 -3.63
CA GLY A 82 21.06 -1.70 -4.06
C GLY A 82 19.56 -1.72 -4.30
N VAL A 83 19.04 -2.76 -4.98
CA VAL A 83 17.60 -2.94 -5.20
C VAL A 83 16.85 -3.16 -3.89
N GLY A 84 17.37 -4.02 -3.00
CA GLY A 84 16.78 -4.27 -1.69
C GLY A 84 16.76 -3.02 -0.82
N LEU A 85 17.84 -2.24 -0.83
CA LEU A 85 17.91 -0.96 -0.11
C LEU A 85 16.95 0.08 -0.70
N TYR A 86 16.83 0.15 -2.03
CA TYR A 86 15.86 1.03 -2.69
C TYR A 86 14.43 0.70 -2.29
N GLN A 87 14.07 -0.59 -2.28
CA GLN A 87 12.76 -1.05 -1.82
C GLN A 87 12.52 -0.68 -0.36
N LEU A 88 13.53 -0.85 0.51
CA LEU A 88 13.46 -0.47 1.92
C LEU A 88 13.21 1.02 2.10
N VAL A 89 13.98 1.88 1.43
CA VAL A 89 13.83 3.34 1.50
C VAL A 89 12.48 3.77 0.94
N ARG A 90 12.06 3.19 -0.19
CA ARG A 90 10.75 3.45 -0.79
C ARG A 90 9.61 3.09 0.15
N GLU A 91 9.70 1.97 0.85
CA GLU A 91 8.69 1.54 1.83
C GLU A 91 8.69 2.46 3.06
N ALA A 92 9.87 2.88 3.53
CA ALA A 92 10.00 3.81 4.64
C ALA A 92 9.42 5.20 4.31
N LEU A 93 9.58 5.68 3.08
CA LEU A 93 9.03 6.97 2.62
C LEU A 93 7.53 6.93 2.27
N ARG A 94 6.94 5.73 2.12
CA ARG A 94 5.50 5.55 1.84
C ARG A 94 4.64 5.49 3.10
N LYS A 95 5.27 5.35 4.28
CA LYS A 95 4.63 5.47 5.59
C LYS A 95 4.72 6.89 6.11
#